data_AF-A0AAX7TUH3-F1
#
_entry.id   AF-A0AAX7TUH3-F1
#
_cell.length_a   1.000
_cell.length_b   1.000
_cell.length_c   1.000
_cell.angle_alpha   90.00
_cell.angle_beta   90.00
_cell.angle_gamma   90.00
#
_symmetry.space_group_name_H-M   'P 1'
#
loop_
_entity.id
_entity.type
_entity.pdbx_description
1 polymer ?
#
loop_
_entity_poly.entity_id
_entity_poly.type
_entity_poly.pdbx_seq_one_letter_code
_entity_poly.pdbx_strand_id
1 'polypeptide(L)'
;MASTVHSDSDDGMDAFMDKFKTQRYKNAFSENDWEEEFNKIPMFMKNAPEEIDPQKYPELACLQSIIHDEDRPPEEQAKSLKDEGNAYFKEKNYQKAVVAYTAGLKKKCADQDLNAVLLTNRAASHFYLGNMRSALNDAAAAKKLKPDHLKALIRGAQCCIELRHFSEAIQWCEDGLKVHPTDKKLRELRAAADKHKRAAERDARKAKAKEKKLHGEKEALLNAIKLYFEDEEKETLYRVDPEMSLLKILQHKRYFVKAGTPSFIVLVKGSSYCKQFLSGRKIHGL
;
A
#
# COMPACT_ATOMS: atom_id res chain seq x y z
N MET A 1 -36.18 25.33 -89.09
CA MET A 1 -35.23 26.46 -89.16
C MET A 1 -34.35 26.40 -87.93
N ALA A 2 -33.07 26.73 -88.11
CA ALA A 2 -31.92 26.33 -87.30
C ALA A 2 -32.03 26.65 -85.80
N SER A 3 -31.72 25.65 -84.98
CA SER A 3 -31.46 25.80 -83.55
C SER A 3 -30.01 26.23 -83.34
N THR A 4 -29.84 27.38 -82.69
CA THR A 4 -28.57 27.95 -82.27
C THR A 4 -27.92 27.05 -81.21
N VAL A 5 -26.71 26.58 -81.51
CA VAL A 5 -25.82 25.91 -80.55
C VAL A 5 -25.22 27.01 -79.67
N HIS A 6 -25.60 27.04 -78.39
CA HIS A 6 -24.91 27.86 -77.39
C HIS A 6 -23.68 27.07 -76.93
N SER A 7 -22.49 27.61 -77.22
CA SER A 7 -21.23 27.17 -76.68
C SER A 7 -21.16 27.55 -75.20
N ASP A 8 -21.31 26.57 -74.31
CA ASP A 8 -21.02 26.74 -72.89
C ASP A 8 -19.54 27.11 -72.71
N SER A 9 -19.33 28.30 -72.17
CA SER A 9 -18.04 28.99 -72.08
C SER A 9 -17.20 28.43 -70.92
N ASP A 10 -15.96 28.07 -71.25
CA ASP A 10 -14.88 27.62 -70.35
C ASP A 10 -14.42 28.73 -69.37
N ASP A 11 -14.87 29.98 -69.59
CA ASP A 11 -14.43 31.16 -68.84
C ASP A 11 -14.98 31.21 -67.40
N GLY A 12 -16.10 30.52 -67.14
CA GLY A 12 -16.73 30.48 -65.81
C GLY A 12 -15.98 29.62 -64.80
N MET A 13 -15.36 28.53 -65.26
CA MET A 13 -14.55 27.63 -64.42
C MET A 13 -13.19 28.27 -64.10
N ASP A 14 -12.57 28.96 -65.06
CA ASP A 14 -11.32 29.68 -64.84
C ASP A 14 -11.48 30.80 -63.80
N ALA A 15 -12.57 31.57 -63.86
CA ALA A 15 -12.87 32.62 -62.88
C ALA A 15 -13.17 32.07 -61.47
N PHE A 16 -13.73 30.85 -61.37
CA PHE A 16 -13.98 30.17 -60.11
C PHE A 16 -12.69 29.60 -59.51
N MET A 17 -11.83 29.01 -60.34
CA MET A 17 -10.51 28.49 -59.94
C MET A 17 -9.54 29.62 -59.52
N ASP A 18 -9.67 30.82 -60.10
CA ASP A 18 -8.91 32.02 -59.68
C ASP A 18 -9.22 32.46 -58.24
N LYS A 19 -10.42 32.17 -57.72
CA LYS A 19 -10.76 32.42 -56.31
C LYS A 19 -10.08 31.45 -55.34
N PHE A 20 -9.63 30.29 -55.83
CA PHE A 20 -8.90 29.28 -55.07
C PHE A 20 -7.40 29.25 -55.38
N LYS A 21 -6.89 30.18 -56.21
CA LYS A 21 -5.45 30.46 -56.28
C LYS A 21 -5.05 31.07 -54.94
N THR A 22 -4.75 30.18 -54.00
CA THR A 22 -4.09 30.45 -52.74
C THR A 22 -3.04 31.50 -53.01
N GLN A 23 -3.08 32.62 -52.28
CA GLN A 23 -1.96 33.55 -52.29
C GLN A 23 -0.71 32.70 -52.08
N ARG A 24 0.16 32.62 -53.10
CA ARG A 24 1.42 31.90 -53.01
C ARG A 24 2.07 32.42 -51.73
N TYR A 25 2.26 31.55 -50.74
CA TYR A 25 2.68 31.91 -49.40
C TYR A 25 3.92 32.82 -49.56
N LYS A 26 3.75 34.14 -49.37
CA LYS A 26 4.74 35.12 -49.83
C LYS A 26 6.04 35.06 -49.03
N ASN A 27 6.00 34.37 -47.90
CA ASN A 27 7.11 34.06 -47.02
C ASN A 27 7.31 32.54 -46.90
N ALA A 28 7.19 31.80 -48.01
CA ALA A 28 7.49 30.38 -48.00
C ALA A 28 8.99 30.22 -47.71
N PHE A 29 9.36 29.26 -46.86
CA PHE A 29 10.75 28.94 -46.57
C PHE A 29 11.53 28.88 -47.89
N SER A 30 12.48 29.80 -48.08
CA SER A 30 13.39 29.77 -49.23
C SER A 30 14.47 28.73 -48.95
N GLU A 31 14.96 28.04 -49.98
CA GLU A 31 16.03 27.03 -49.81
C GLU A 31 17.32 27.63 -49.24
N ASN A 32 17.47 28.95 -49.30
CA ASN A 32 18.65 29.67 -48.81
C ASN A 32 18.47 30.22 -47.38
N ASP A 33 17.24 30.54 -46.94
CA ASP A 33 16.98 31.19 -45.64
C ASP A 33 16.19 30.29 -44.67
N TRP A 34 15.83 29.07 -45.08
CA TRP A 34 15.00 28.18 -44.25
C TRP A 34 15.64 27.88 -42.90
N GLU A 35 16.96 27.75 -42.84
CA GLU A 35 17.70 27.44 -41.62
C GLU A 35 17.63 28.61 -40.62
N GLU A 36 17.70 29.85 -41.09
CA GLU A 36 17.58 31.04 -40.24
C GLU A 36 16.15 31.20 -39.70
N GLU A 37 15.14 30.95 -40.54
CA GLU A 37 13.73 31.01 -40.12
C GLU A 37 13.38 29.88 -39.16
N PHE A 38 13.92 28.66 -39.35
CA PHE A 38 13.78 27.58 -38.37
C PHE A 38 14.50 27.89 -37.06
N ASN A 39 15.69 28.50 -37.12
CA ASN A 39 16.41 28.97 -35.93
C ASN A 39 15.68 30.10 -35.18
N LYS A 40 14.63 30.72 -35.74
CA LYS A 40 13.77 31.67 -35.00
C LYS A 40 12.63 30.97 -34.24
N ILE A 41 12.38 29.71 -34.52
CA ILE A 41 11.31 28.93 -33.87
C ILE A 41 11.90 28.20 -32.67
N PRO A 42 11.35 28.37 -31.45
CA PRO A 42 11.87 27.77 -30.23
C PRO A 42 12.19 26.27 -30.31
N MET A 43 11.31 25.51 -30.98
CA MET A 43 11.43 24.05 -31.13
C MET A 43 12.58 23.62 -32.07
N PHE A 44 13.07 24.52 -32.93
CA PHE A 44 14.08 24.21 -33.94
C PHE A 44 15.35 25.07 -33.83
N MET A 45 15.44 25.90 -32.80
CA MET A 45 16.64 26.64 -32.42
C MET A 45 17.79 25.67 -32.15
N LYS A 46 18.90 25.83 -32.88
CA LYS A 46 20.14 25.07 -32.61
C LYS A 46 20.79 25.43 -31.28
N ASN A 47 20.71 26.70 -30.89
CA ASN A 47 21.26 27.24 -29.65
C ASN A 47 20.21 28.10 -28.95
N ALA A 48 20.05 27.92 -27.64
CA ALA A 48 19.17 28.76 -26.85
C ALA A 48 19.82 30.14 -26.58
N PRO A 49 19.09 31.26 -26.72
CA PRO A 49 19.61 32.58 -26.35
C PRO A 49 19.94 32.65 -24.85
N GLU A 50 21.03 33.34 -24.50
CA GLU A 50 21.46 33.49 -23.09
C GLU A 50 20.52 34.40 -22.27
N GLU A 51 19.99 35.46 -22.88
CA GLU A 51 19.00 36.37 -22.29
C GLU A 51 17.68 36.30 -23.05
N ILE A 52 16.64 35.76 -22.40
CA ILE A 52 15.28 35.69 -22.95
C ILE A 52 14.41 36.69 -22.21
N ASP A 53 13.81 37.62 -22.95
CA ASP A 53 12.77 38.50 -22.41
C ASP A 53 11.51 37.68 -22.07
N PRO A 54 11.17 37.50 -20.77
CA PRO A 54 10.05 36.66 -20.36
C PRO A 54 8.67 37.19 -20.80
N GLN A 55 8.56 38.49 -21.10
CA GLN A 55 7.30 39.10 -21.57
C GLN A 55 7.08 38.89 -23.07
N LYS A 56 8.16 38.80 -23.84
CA LYS A 56 8.10 38.62 -25.29
C LYS A 56 8.03 37.15 -25.70
N TYR A 57 8.71 36.27 -24.96
CA TYR A 57 8.77 34.83 -25.27
C TYR A 57 8.59 33.97 -24.01
N PRO A 58 7.37 33.90 -23.46
CA PRO A 58 7.10 33.18 -22.21
C PRO A 58 7.39 31.68 -22.31
N GLU A 59 7.15 31.06 -23.48
CA GLU A 59 7.41 29.62 -23.69
C GLU A 59 8.91 29.28 -23.70
N LEU A 60 9.73 30.13 -24.32
CA LEU A 60 11.19 30.02 -24.31
C LEU A 60 11.75 30.22 -22.91
N ALA A 61 11.26 31.22 -22.17
CA ALA A 61 11.67 31.44 -20.79
C ALA A 61 11.31 30.23 -19.89
N CYS A 62 10.15 29.60 -20.12
CA CYS A 62 9.76 28.37 -19.43
C CYS A 62 10.69 27.20 -19.78
N LEU A 63 10.99 26.97 -21.06
CA LEU A 63 11.92 25.93 -21.50
C LEU A 63 13.33 26.15 -20.96
N GLN A 64 13.83 27.39 -21.02
CA GLN A 64 15.12 27.80 -20.45
C GLN A 64 15.18 27.50 -18.94
N SER A 65 14.10 27.78 -18.21
CA SER A 65 14.02 27.47 -16.78
C SER A 65 14.03 25.97 -16.49
N ILE A 66 13.43 25.15 -17.36
CA ILE A 66 13.44 23.68 -17.27
C ILE A 66 14.82 23.10 -17.61
N ILE A 67 15.51 23.70 -18.57
CA ILE A 67 16.86 23.28 -18.99
C ILE A 67 17.88 23.61 -17.90
N HIS A 68 17.89 24.84 -17.37
CA HIS A 68 18.81 25.24 -16.30
C HIS A 68 18.36 24.78 -14.91
N ASP A 69 17.21 24.10 -14.81
CA ASP A 69 16.71 23.55 -13.56
C ASP A 69 17.69 22.53 -12.97
N GLU A 70 18.43 21.81 -13.83
CA GLU A 70 19.48 20.86 -13.47
C GLU A 70 20.78 21.51 -12.96
N ASP A 71 21.06 22.74 -13.38
CA ASP A 71 22.26 23.51 -12.99
C ASP A 71 22.08 24.26 -11.66
N ARG A 72 20.85 24.34 -11.14
CA ARG A 72 20.58 24.92 -9.82
C ARG A 72 21.19 24.09 -8.69
N PRO A 73 21.58 24.74 -7.57
CA PRO A 73 22.09 24.01 -6.41
C PRO A 73 21.08 22.96 -5.92
N PRO A 74 21.53 21.77 -5.47
CA PRO A 74 20.66 20.67 -5.05
C PRO A 74 19.62 21.08 -3.99
N GLU A 75 19.96 22.04 -3.13
CA GLU A 75 19.06 22.60 -2.12
C GLU A 75 17.86 23.34 -2.73
N GLU A 76 18.06 24.11 -3.79
CA GLU A 76 16.98 24.84 -4.48
C GLU A 76 16.10 23.89 -5.27
N GLN A 77 16.69 22.90 -5.95
CA GLN A 77 15.95 21.84 -6.61
C GLN A 77 15.06 21.08 -5.61
N ALA A 78 15.60 20.70 -4.45
CA ALA A 78 14.86 20.03 -3.40
C ALA A 78 13.74 20.91 -2.82
N LYS A 79 13.93 22.23 -2.71
CA LYS A 79 12.88 23.19 -2.29
C LYS A 79 11.76 23.29 -3.32
N SER A 80 12.10 23.41 -4.62
CA SER A 80 11.11 23.44 -5.70
C SER A 80 10.25 22.17 -5.69
N LEU A 81 10.88 20.99 -5.62
CA LEU A 81 10.19 19.69 -5.54
C LEU A 81 9.35 19.52 -4.28
N LYS A 82 9.80 20.10 -3.14
CA LYS A 82 9.00 20.16 -1.91
C LYS A 82 7.74 21.00 -2.14
N ASP A 83 7.85 22.14 -2.81
CA ASP A 83 6.71 23.02 -3.06
C ASP A 83 5.72 22.44 -4.08
N GLU A 84 6.22 21.77 -5.12
CA GLU A 84 5.41 20.97 -6.05
C GLU A 84 4.67 19.83 -5.31
N GLY A 85 5.38 19.08 -4.47
CA GLY A 85 4.76 18.05 -3.63
C GLY A 85 3.69 18.60 -2.69
N ASN A 86 3.90 19.81 -2.15
CA ASN A 86 2.92 20.51 -1.32
C ASN A 86 1.68 20.92 -2.13
N ALA A 87 1.84 21.32 -3.39
CA ALA A 87 0.72 21.63 -4.28
C ALA A 87 -0.12 20.37 -4.54
N TYR A 88 0.51 19.25 -4.94
CA TYR A 88 -0.19 17.98 -5.10
C TYR A 88 -0.86 17.49 -3.82
N PHE A 89 -0.23 17.71 -2.67
CA PHE A 89 -0.81 17.37 -1.37
C PHE A 89 -2.08 18.17 -1.08
N LYS A 90 -2.10 19.48 -1.39
CA LYS A 90 -3.29 20.33 -1.25
C LYS A 90 -4.42 19.88 -2.18
N GLU A 91 -4.08 19.42 -3.38
CA GLU A 91 -5.03 18.82 -4.34
C GLU A 91 -5.49 17.41 -3.94
N LYS A 92 -5.01 16.88 -2.80
CA LYS A 92 -5.26 15.50 -2.34
C LYS A 92 -4.72 14.42 -3.30
N ASN A 93 -3.86 14.79 -4.24
CA ASN A 93 -3.16 13.86 -5.10
C ASN A 93 -1.91 13.32 -4.39
N TYR A 94 -2.14 12.47 -3.39
CA TYR A 94 -1.07 11.97 -2.53
C TYR A 94 -0.06 11.09 -3.28
N GLN A 95 -0.46 10.41 -4.36
CA GLN A 95 0.45 9.60 -5.16
C GLN A 95 1.50 10.46 -5.86
N LYS A 96 1.08 11.54 -6.55
CA LYS A 96 2.01 12.49 -7.17
C LYS A 96 2.86 13.21 -6.13
N ALA A 97 2.28 13.57 -4.98
CA ALA A 97 3.02 14.17 -3.88
C ALA A 97 4.17 13.26 -3.39
N VAL A 98 3.94 11.95 -3.24
CA VAL A 98 5.00 11.00 -2.88
C VAL A 98 6.13 10.98 -3.89
N VAL A 99 5.80 11.02 -5.19
CA VAL A 99 6.80 11.04 -6.28
C VAL A 99 7.64 12.31 -6.19
N ALA A 100 7.01 13.47 -6.09
CA ALA A 100 7.70 14.77 -5.98
C ALA A 100 8.61 14.83 -4.74
N TYR A 101 8.12 14.45 -3.56
CA TYR A 101 8.96 14.41 -2.35
C TYR A 101 10.11 13.40 -2.46
N THR A 102 9.89 12.27 -3.12
CA THR A 102 10.94 11.28 -3.35
C THR A 102 12.00 11.80 -4.32
N ALA A 103 11.60 12.53 -5.36
CA ALA A 103 12.54 13.23 -6.24
C ALA A 103 13.35 14.27 -5.46
N GLY A 104 12.72 15.04 -4.58
CA GLY A 104 13.42 16.01 -3.70
C GLY A 104 14.46 15.34 -2.81
N LEU A 105 14.11 14.21 -2.18
CA LEU A 105 15.05 13.43 -1.36
C LEU A 105 16.21 12.82 -2.17
N LYS A 106 15.99 12.50 -3.45
CA LYS A 106 17.04 11.97 -4.34
C LYS A 106 18.10 13.01 -4.70
N LYS A 107 17.79 14.32 -4.61
CA LYS A 107 18.76 15.38 -4.86
C LYS A 107 19.86 15.46 -3.80
N LYS A 108 19.73 14.74 -2.67
CA LYS A 108 20.74 14.62 -1.60
C LYS A 108 21.27 15.99 -1.13
N CYS A 109 20.36 16.92 -0.86
CA CYS A 109 20.73 18.21 -0.29
C CYS A 109 21.44 18.03 1.07
N ALA A 110 22.40 18.90 1.38
CA ALA A 110 23.14 18.85 2.64
C ALA A 110 22.30 19.32 3.85
N ASP A 111 21.20 20.03 3.57
CA ASP A 111 20.29 20.58 4.57
C ASP A 111 19.44 19.47 5.25
N GLN A 112 19.79 19.18 6.50
CA GLN A 112 19.09 18.17 7.30
C GLN A 112 17.66 18.59 7.65
N ASP A 113 17.38 19.89 7.81
CA ASP A 113 16.06 20.40 8.13
C ASP A 113 15.12 20.21 6.94
N LEU A 114 15.59 20.54 5.73
CA LEU A 114 14.83 20.33 4.50
C LEU A 114 14.54 18.84 4.27
N ASN A 115 15.52 17.98 4.48
CA ASN A 115 15.35 16.52 4.37
C ASN A 115 14.33 15.98 5.40
N ALA A 116 14.38 16.45 6.65
CA ALA A 116 13.42 16.06 7.69
C ALA A 116 11.98 16.49 7.33
N VAL A 117 11.81 17.68 6.74
CA VAL A 117 10.52 18.18 6.25
C VAL A 117 10.01 17.34 5.07
N LEU A 118 10.86 17.05 4.08
CA LEU A 118 10.51 16.22 2.93
C LEU A 118 10.06 14.82 3.36
N LEU A 119 10.80 14.17 4.27
CA LEU A 119 10.42 12.88 4.84
C LEU A 119 9.09 12.96 5.58
N THR A 120 8.85 14.00 6.37
CA THR A 120 7.61 14.16 7.12
C THR A 120 6.40 14.41 6.22
N ASN A 121 6.59 15.17 5.14
CA ASN A 121 5.55 15.42 4.15
C ASN A 121 5.26 14.15 3.33
N ARG A 122 6.29 13.38 2.96
CA ARG A 122 6.10 12.07 2.31
C ARG A 122 5.42 11.07 3.24
N ALA A 123 5.77 11.05 4.52
CA ALA A 123 5.09 10.27 5.54
C ALA A 123 3.60 10.62 5.64
N ALA A 124 3.27 11.93 5.58
CA ALA A 124 1.88 12.38 5.55
C ALA A 124 1.14 11.87 4.29
N SER A 125 1.74 11.98 3.11
CA SER A 125 1.13 11.45 1.87
C SER A 125 0.91 9.94 1.95
N HIS A 126 1.90 9.18 2.45
CA HIS A 126 1.76 7.74 2.64
C HIS A 126 0.67 7.39 3.66
N PHE A 127 0.52 8.17 4.74
CA PHE A 127 -0.53 7.98 5.72
C PHE A 127 -1.92 8.12 5.08
N TYR A 128 -2.15 9.16 4.26
CA TYR A 128 -3.43 9.33 3.57
C TYR A 128 -3.68 8.29 2.47
N LEU A 129 -2.64 7.66 1.93
CA LEU A 129 -2.76 6.52 1.02
C LEU A 129 -3.03 5.19 1.73
N GLY A 130 -2.99 5.14 3.07
CA GLY A 130 -3.11 3.90 3.84
C GLY A 130 -1.81 3.10 3.96
N ASN A 131 -0.69 3.62 3.46
CA ASN A 131 0.63 2.97 3.51
C ASN A 131 1.30 3.21 4.86
N MET A 132 0.70 2.69 5.94
CA MET A 132 1.08 3.00 7.33
C MET A 132 2.53 2.62 7.66
N ARG A 133 3.02 1.49 7.11
CA ARG A 133 4.40 1.05 7.35
C ARG A 133 5.43 1.97 6.69
N SER A 134 5.17 2.39 5.45
CA SER A 134 6.04 3.35 4.75
C SER A 134 6.01 4.71 5.45
N ALA A 135 4.84 5.18 5.87
CA ALA A 135 4.70 6.42 6.63
C ALA A 135 5.47 6.38 7.96
N LEU A 136 5.43 5.25 8.68
CA LEU A 136 6.19 5.06 9.91
C LEU A 136 7.71 5.07 9.66
N ASN A 137 8.18 4.41 8.59
CA ASN A 137 9.59 4.40 8.24
C ASN A 137 10.10 5.81 7.91
N ASP A 138 9.31 6.60 7.18
CA ASP A 138 9.64 7.99 6.86
C ASP A 138 9.63 8.88 8.11
N ALA A 139 8.65 8.71 9.01
CA ALA A 139 8.62 9.42 10.28
C ALA A 139 9.82 9.04 11.18
N ALA A 140 10.23 7.77 11.19
CA ALA A 140 11.42 7.30 11.89
C ALA A 140 12.71 7.89 11.30
N ALA A 141 12.82 7.95 9.97
CA ALA A 141 13.95 8.61 9.31
C ALA A 141 13.98 10.12 9.62
N ALA A 142 12.84 10.80 9.60
CA ALA A 142 12.74 12.21 9.95
C ALA A 142 13.14 12.45 11.43
N LYS A 143 12.68 11.60 12.36
CA LYS A 143 13.08 11.67 13.78
C LYS A 143 14.59 11.46 13.98
N LYS A 144 15.23 10.59 13.17
CA LYS A 144 16.69 10.39 13.24
C LYS A 144 17.47 11.61 12.79
N LEU A 145 17.00 12.30 11.75
CA LEU A 145 17.62 13.56 11.28
C LEU A 145 17.36 14.69 12.28
N LYS A 146 16.11 14.82 12.72
CA LYS A 146 15.65 15.90 13.58
C LYS A 146 14.75 15.38 14.70
N PRO A 147 15.32 15.04 15.87
CA PRO A 147 14.57 14.48 16.99
C PRO A 147 13.49 15.41 17.57
N ASP A 148 13.67 16.72 17.41
CA ASP A 148 12.75 17.77 17.85
C ASP A 148 11.63 18.07 16.85
N HIS A 149 11.58 17.37 15.71
CA HIS A 149 10.57 17.65 14.69
C HIS A 149 9.17 17.16 15.10
N LEU A 150 8.37 18.07 15.65
CA LEU A 150 7.04 17.80 16.20
C LEU A 150 6.11 17.05 15.21
N LYS A 151 6.10 17.46 13.93
CA LYS A 151 5.22 16.83 12.93
C LYS A 151 5.61 15.37 12.64
N ALA A 152 6.90 15.02 12.65
CA ALA A 152 7.33 13.63 12.53
C ALA A 152 6.94 12.80 13.75
N LEU A 153 7.09 13.36 14.96
CA LEU A 153 6.72 12.68 16.21
C LEU A 153 5.21 12.36 16.25
N ILE A 154 4.38 13.36 15.91
CA ILE A 154 2.92 13.19 15.80
C ILE A 154 2.58 12.15 14.73
N ARG A 155 3.20 12.22 13.54
CA ARG A 155 2.92 11.29 12.45
C ARG A 155 3.33 9.86 12.81
N GLY A 156 4.50 9.67 13.43
CA GLY A 156 4.97 8.37 13.91
C GLY A 156 4.00 7.74 14.91
N ALA A 157 3.56 8.52 15.90
CA ALA A 157 2.55 8.08 16.87
C ALA A 157 1.23 7.66 16.19
N GLN A 158 0.73 8.46 15.25
CA GLN A 158 -0.48 8.14 14.48
C GLN A 158 -0.32 6.82 13.70
N CYS A 159 0.80 6.64 13.00
CA CYS A 159 1.07 5.41 12.24
C CYS A 159 1.11 4.18 13.15
N CYS A 160 1.73 4.29 14.33
CA CYS A 160 1.77 3.19 15.30
C CYS A 160 0.38 2.83 15.84
N ILE A 161 -0.51 3.81 16.05
CA ILE A 161 -1.90 3.56 16.46
C ILE A 161 -2.66 2.78 15.36
N GLU A 162 -2.55 3.22 14.11
CA GLU A 162 -3.20 2.55 12.97
C GLU A 162 -2.67 1.13 12.77
N LEU A 163 -1.37 0.89 12.99
CA LEU A 163 -0.76 -0.44 12.95
C LEU A 163 -1.08 -1.31 14.18
N ARG A 164 -1.83 -0.78 15.17
CA ARG A 164 -2.11 -1.44 16.46
C ARG A 164 -0.88 -1.70 17.32
N HIS A 165 0.22 -1.02 17.05
CA HIS A 165 1.45 -1.05 17.84
C HIS A 165 1.36 -0.01 18.97
N PHE A 166 0.44 -0.23 19.92
CA PHE A 166 0.08 0.79 20.91
C PHE A 166 1.22 1.13 21.88
N SER A 167 2.08 0.17 22.21
CA SER A 167 3.27 0.42 23.04
C SER A 167 4.26 1.38 22.38
N GLU A 168 4.55 1.17 21.09
CA GLU A 168 5.41 2.05 20.31
C GLU A 168 4.77 3.44 20.16
N ALA A 169 3.45 3.51 19.93
CA ALA A 169 2.74 4.79 19.85
C ALA A 169 2.89 5.64 21.13
N ILE A 170 2.83 5.02 22.30
CA ILE A 170 3.04 5.71 23.59
C ILE A 170 4.47 6.23 23.67
N GLN A 171 5.48 5.43 23.30
CA GLN A 171 6.89 5.86 23.29
C GLN A 171 7.11 7.06 22.36
N TRP A 172 6.52 7.03 21.16
CA TRP A 172 6.54 8.16 20.23
C TRP A 172 5.94 9.43 20.84
N CYS A 173 4.83 9.31 21.56
CA CYS A 173 4.22 10.45 22.25
C CYS A 173 5.07 10.94 23.42
N GLU A 174 5.65 10.04 24.21
CA GLU A 174 6.49 10.40 25.35
C GLU A 174 7.78 11.09 24.91
N ASP A 175 8.42 10.60 23.86
CA ASP A 175 9.58 11.27 23.27
C ASP A 175 9.20 12.65 22.72
N GLY A 176 8.05 12.76 22.06
CA GLY A 176 7.54 14.05 21.60
C GLY A 176 7.25 15.02 22.76
N LEU A 177 6.67 14.54 23.87
CA LEU A 177 6.36 15.36 25.04
C LEU A 177 7.59 15.75 25.86
N LYS A 178 8.71 15.03 25.76
CA LYS A 178 9.99 15.47 26.34
C LYS A 178 10.49 16.74 25.67
N VAL A 179 10.31 16.86 24.35
CA VAL A 179 10.76 18.02 23.57
C VAL A 179 9.70 19.13 23.52
N HIS A 180 8.43 18.74 23.40
CA HIS A 180 7.28 19.64 23.29
C HIS A 180 6.26 19.36 24.41
N PRO A 181 6.53 19.74 25.67
CA PRO A 181 5.72 19.32 26.82
C PRO A 181 4.27 19.81 26.77
N THR A 182 4.02 20.95 26.13
CA THR A 182 2.72 21.63 26.07
C THR A 182 1.85 21.19 24.90
N ASP A 183 2.35 20.32 24.01
CA ASP A 183 1.60 19.93 22.82
C ASP A 183 0.35 19.10 23.16
N LYS A 184 -0.81 19.66 22.83
CA LYS A 184 -2.11 19.02 23.10
C LYS A 184 -2.28 17.74 22.29
N LYS A 185 -1.81 17.71 21.04
CA LYS A 185 -2.07 16.60 20.12
C LYS A 185 -1.34 15.34 20.55
N LEU A 186 -0.10 15.45 21.01
CA LEU A 186 0.67 14.34 21.57
C LEU A 186 0.03 13.79 22.85
N ARG A 187 -0.51 14.65 23.72
CA ARG A 187 -1.24 14.19 24.92
C ARG A 187 -2.52 13.42 24.55
N GLU A 188 -3.29 13.92 23.59
CA GLU A 188 -4.48 13.24 23.07
C GLU A 188 -4.13 11.88 22.44
N LEU A 189 -3.09 11.83 21.60
CA LEU A 189 -2.62 10.59 20.96
C LEU A 189 -2.14 9.58 21.99
N ARG A 190 -1.41 10.01 23.02
CA ARG A 190 -0.98 9.14 24.13
C ARG A 190 -2.18 8.53 24.86
N ALA A 191 -3.15 9.36 25.24
CA ALA A 191 -4.36 8.89 25.91
C ALA A 191 -5.18 7.91 25.04
N ALA A 192 -5.27 8.16 23.73
CA ALA A 192 -5.89 7.25 22.78
C ALA A 192 -5.12 5.92 22.70
N ALA A 193 -3.79 5.96 22.55
CA ALA A 193 -2.95 4.77 22.51
C ALA A 193 -3.05 3.94 23.80
N ASP A 194 -3.05 4.57 24.97
CA ASP A 194 -3.26 3.90 26.26
C ASP A 194 -4.64 3.22 26.35
N LYS A 195 -5.69 3.91 25.90
CA LYS A 195 -7.05 3.35 25.87
C LYS A 195 -7.11 2.12 24.96
N HIS A 196 -6.52 2.20 23.76
CA HIS A 196 -6.48 1.09 22.82
C HIS A 196 -5.63 -0.07 23.33
N LYS A 197 -4.49 0.21 23.96
CA LYS A 197 -3.64 -0.81 24.60
C LYS A 197 -4.41 -1.59 25.67
N ARG A 198 -5.05 -0.90 26.60
CA ARG A 198 -5.86 -1.54 27.66
C ARG A 198 -7.02 -2.36 27.10
N ALA A 199 -7.67 -1.88 26.04
CA ALA A 199 -8.72 -2.61 25.36
C ALA A 199 -8.18 -3.90 24.71
N ALA A 200 -7.05 -3.82 24.00
CA ALA A 200 -6.41 -4.96 23.37
C ALA A 200 -5.94 -6.02 24.39
N GLU A 201 -5.33 -5.58 25.50
CA GLU A 201 -4.91 -6.47 26.60
C GLU A 201 -6.10 -7.19 27.25
N ARG A 202 -7.20 -6.45 27.49
CA ARG A 202 -8.45 -7.04 28.01
C ARG A 202 -9.01 -8.09 27.06
N ASP A 203 -9.06 -7.80 25.78
CA ASP A 203 -9.64 -8.69 24.78
C ASP A 203 -8.74 -9.93 24.59
N ALA A 204 -7.42 -9.77 24.62
CA ALA A 204 -6.46 -10.87 24.65
C ALA A 204 -6.62 -11.75 25.91
N ARG A 205 -6.83 -11.14 27.09
CA ARG A 205 -7.09 -11.89 28.33
C ARG A 205 -8.36 -12.72 28.25
N LYS A 206 -9.43 -12.15 27.68
CA LYS A 206 -10.70 -12.87 27.45
C LYS A 206 -10.52 -14.02 26.47
N ALA A 207 -9.80 -13.80 25.37
CA ALA A 207 -9.50 -14.85 24.40
C ALA A 207 -8.74 -16.02 25.04
N LYS A 208 -7.67 -15.73 25.79
CA LYS A 208 -6.88 -16.76 26.51
C LYS A 208 -7.71 -17.53 27.56
N ALA A 209 -8.60 -16.84 28.28
CA ALA A 209 -9.49 -17.49 29.23
C ALA A 209 -10.51 -18.42 28.53
N LYS A 210 -11.08 -17.98 27.40
CA LYS A 210 -11.98 -18.79 26.58
C LYS A 210 -11.28 -20.02 26.02
N GLU A 211 -10.05 -19.85 25.50
CA GLU A 211 -9.22 -20.94 24.99
C GLU A 211 -8.90 -21.95 26.08
N LYS A 212 -8.49 -21.49 27.28
CA LYS A 212 -8.24 -22.38 28.43
C LYS A 212 -9.49 -23.15 28.85
N LYS A 213 -10.66 -22.49 28.85
CA LYS A 213 -11.94 -23.14 29.14
C LYS A 213 -12.27 -24.21 28.10
N LEU A 214 -12.15 -23.88 26.81
CA LEU A 214 -12.40 -24.81 25.71
C LEU A 214 -11.43 -26.00 25.76
N HIS A 215 -10.16 -25.75 26.08
CA HIS A 215 -9.16 -26.80 26.26
C HIS A 215 -9.52 -27.73 27.41
N GLY A 216 -9.87 -27.19 28.58
CA GLY A 216 -10.33 -28.00 29.72
C GLY A 216 -11.61 -28.78 29.44
N GLU A 217 -12.57 -28.21 28.71
CA GLU A 217 -13.78 -28.91 28.26
C GLU A 217 -13.45 -30.07 27.31
N LYS A 218 -12.50 -29.84 26.37
CA LYS A 218 -12.01 -30.89 25.47
C LYS A 218 -11.33 -32.01 26.24
N GLU A 219 -10.43 -31.69 27.16
CA GLU A 219 -9.74 -32.68 28.01
C GLU A 219 -10.73 -33.48 28.86
N ALA A 220 -11.73 -32.81 29.45
CA ALA A 220 -12.78 -33.48 30.22
C ALA A 220 -13.60 -34.44 29.33
N LEU A 221 -13.94 -34.03 28.11
CA LEU A 221 -14.65 -34.88 27.15
C LEU A 221 -13.81 -36.09 26.74
N LEU A 222 -12.53 -35.89 26.40
CA LEU A 222 -11.62 -36.98 26.03
C LEU A 222 -11.46 -37.99 27.18
N ASN A 223 -11.37 -37.51 28.42
CA ASN A 223 -11.29 -38.37 29.61
C ASN A 223 -12.60 -39.11 29.92
N ALA A 224 -13.74 -38.56 29.51
CA ALA A 224 -15.07 -39.11 29.75
C ALA A 224 -15.46 -40.20 28.74
N ILE A 225 -14.78 -40.29 27.59
CA ILE A 225 -15.08 -41.28 26.57
C ILE A 225 -14.07 -42.44 26.57
N LYS A 226 -14.51 -43.59 26.08
CA LYS A 226 -13.66 -44.73 25.72
C LYS A 226 -13.94 -45.06 24.25
N LEU A 227 -12.88 -45.15 23.47
CA LEU A 227 -12.95 -45.45 22.04
C LEU A 227 -12.51 -46.90 21.81
N TYR A 228 -13.23 -47.61 20.95
CA TYR A 228 -12.90 -48.98 20.56
C TYR A 228 -13.11 -49.19 19.07
N PHE A 229 -12.46 -50.22 18.53
CA PHE A 229 -12.94 -50.89 17.31
C PHE A 229 -13.09 -52.39 17.58
N GLU A 230 -13.84 -53.07 16.71
CA GLU A 230 -14.14 -54.49 16.82
C GLU A 230 -13.40 -55.27 15.74
N ASP A 231 -12.73 -56.36 16.14
CA ASP A 231 -12.18 -57.38 15.26
C ASP A 231 -13.25 -58.45 15.06
N GLU A 232 -13.89 -58.42 13.89
CA GLU A 232 -15.02 -59.30 13.57
C GLU A 232 -14.63 -60.77 13.44
N GLU A 233 -13.39 -61.07 13.06
CA GLU A 233 -12.95 -62.47 12.92
C GLU A 233 -12.86 -63.17 14.27
N LYS A 234 -12.56 -62.41 15.32
CA LYS A 234 -12.29 -62.93 16.67
C LYS A 234 -13.31 -62.50 17.72
N GLU A 235 -14.29 -61.69 17.34
CA GLU A 235 -15.29 -61.07 18.23
C GLU A 235 -14.62 -60.37 19.44
N THR A 236 -13.47 -59.71 19.19
CA THR A 236 -12.69 -59.02 20.24
C THR A 236 -12.71 -57.51 20.04
N LEU A 237 -12.66 -56.77 21.15
CA LEU A 237 -12.60 -55.32 21.13
C LEU A 237 -11.17 -54.82 21.35
N TYR A 238 -10.79 -53.79 20.61
CA TYR A 238 -9.51 -53.11 20.76
C TYR A 238 -9.77 -51.69 21.24
N ARG A 239 -9.23 -51.34 22.41
CA ARG A 239 -9.29 -49.99 22.96
C ARG A 239 -8.30 -49.10 22.22
N VAL A 240 -8.80 -47.95 21.81
CA VAL A 240 -8.05 -46.92 21.08
C VAL A 240 -7.85 -45.72 21.99
N ASP A 241 -6.65 -45.15 21.98
CA ASP A 241 -6.39 -43.86 22.59
C ASP A 241 -6.93 -42.75 21.66
N PRO A 242 -7.86 -41.89 22.13
CA PRO A 242 -8.37 -40.76 21.36
C PRO A 242 -7.31 -39.77 20.87
N GLU A 243 -6.11 -39.76 21.45
CA GLU A 243 -4.99 -38.92 20.99
C GLU A 243 -4.19 -39.52 19.83
N MET A 244 -4.40 -40.79 19.50
CA MET A 244 -3.73 -41.43 18.36
C MET A 244 -4.26 -40.91 17.02
N SER A 245 -3.36 -40.78 16.05
CA SER A 245 -3.76 -40.44 14.68
C SER A 245 -4.57 -41.56 14.05
N LEU A 246 -5.57 -41.17 13.26
CA LEU A 246 -6.42 -42.12 12.54
C LEU A 246 -5.59 -43.07 11.67
N LEU A 247 -4.55 -42.56 10.99
CA LEU A 247 -3.66 -43.37 10.16
C LEU A 247 -3.03 -44.54 10.94
N LYS A 248 -2.53 -44.28 12.15
CA LYS A 248 -1.89 -45.31 12.98
C LYS A 248 -2.89 -46.40 13.40
N ILE A 249 -4.14 -46.01 13.63
CA ILE A 249 -5.21 -46.93 14.00
C ILE A 249 -5.64 -47.78 12.81
N LEU A 250 -5.79 -47.17 11.62
CA LEU A 250 -6.18 -47.88 10.39
C LEU A 250 -5.11 -48.84 9.87
N GLN A 251 -3.84 -48.60 10.18
CA GLN A 251 -2.72 -49.50 9.86
C GLN A 251 -2.64 -50.73 10.77
N HIS A 252 -3.47 -50.81 11.81
CA HIS A 252 -3.46 -51.95 12.72
C HIS A 252 -3.91 -53.23 11.98
N LYS A 253 -3.16 -54.32 12.13
CA LYS A 253 -3.38 -55.59 11.40
C LYS A 253 -4.76 -56.22 11.58
N ARG A 254 -5.48 -55.82 12.64
CA ARG A 254 -6.82 -56.30 13.00
C ARG A 254 -7.93 -55.29 12.74
N TYR A 255 -7.60 -54.12 12.17
CA TYR A 255 -8.59 -53.13 11.80
C TYR A 255 -8.99 -53.34 10.34
N PHE A 256 -10.29 -53.42 10.08
CA PHE A 256 -10.83 -53.56 8.73
C PHE A 256 -11.82 -52.44 8.41
N VAL A 257 -11.61 -51.77 7.27
CA VAL A 257 -12.51 -50.73 6.77
C VAL A 257 -13.65 -51.39 6.00
N LYS A 258 -14.89 -51.12 6.39
CA LYS A 258 -16.08 -51.73 5.77
C LYS A 258 -16.74 -50.77 4.82
N ALA A 259 -16.95 -51.19 3.57
CA ALA A 259 -17.60 -50.35 2.55
C ALA A 259 -16.98 -48.94 2.46
N GLY A 260 -15.64 -48.85 2.60
CA GLY A 260 -14.91 -47.58 2.59
C GLY A 260 -15.05 -46.73 3.87
N THR A 261 -15.73 -47.20 4.91
CA THR A 261 -16.00 -46.44 6.14
C THR A 261 -15.30 -47.06 7.36
N PRO A 262 -14.36 -46.35 8.00
CA PRO A 262 -13.81 -46.78 9.28
C PRO A 262 -14.87 -46.65 10.39
N SER A 263 -15.06 -47.71 11.16
CA SER A 263 -16.05 -47.78 12.24
C SER A 263 -15.37 -47.77 13.61
N PHE A 264 -15.95 -47.04 14.55
CA PHE A 264 -15.51 -46.98 15.93
C PHE A 264 -16.70 -47.01 16.87
N ILE A 265 -16.50 -47.58 18.05
CA ILE A 265 -17.48 -47.64 19.13
C ILE A 265 -17.04 -46.63 20.20
N VAL A 266 -17.87 -45.62 20.45
CA VAL A 266 -17.63 -44.61 21.48
C VAL A 266 -18.55 -44.89 22.66
N LEU A 267 -17.97 -45.09 23.83
CA LEU A 267 -18.71 -45.34 25.07
C LEU A 267 -18.39 -44.28 26.12
N VAL A 268 -19.41 -43.80 26.84
CA VAL A 268 -19.19 -42.94 28.01
C VAL A 268 -18.64 -43.79 29.16
N LYS A 269 -17.46 -43.44 29.65
CA LYS A 269 -16.77 -44.12 30.76
C LYS A 269 -17.67 -44.15 31.99
N GLY A 270 -17.89 -45.35 32.53
CA GLY A 270 -18.63 -45.55 33.78
C GLY A 270 -20.16 -45.61 33.64
N SER A 271 -20.72 -45.36 32.45
CA SER A 271 -22.16 -45.52 32.21
C SER A 271 -22.59 -46.98 32.39
N SER A 272 -23.86 -47.19 32.78
CA SER A 272 -24.45 -48.53 32.93
C SER A 272 -24.32 -49.34 31.63
N TYR A 273 -24.61 -48.69 30.50
CA TYR A 273 -24.45 -49.28 29.18
C TYR A 273 -23.00 -49.66 28.88
N CYS A 274 -22.01 -48.81 29.19
CA CYS A 274 -20.60 -49.16 28.99
C CYS A 274 -20.20 -50.41 29.78
N LYS A 275 -20.66 -50.54 31.03
CA LYS A 275 -20.38 -51.72 31.86
C LYS A 275 -21.04 -52.99 31.28
N GLN A 276 -22.31 -52.88 30.87
CA GLN A 276 -23.05 -54.01 30.31
C GLN A 276 -22.49 -54.45 28.95
N PHE A 277 -22.19 -53.49 28.07
CA PHE A 277 -21.67 -53.77 26.73
C PHE A 277 -20.29 -54.46 26.76
N LEU A 278 -19.44 -54.06 27.71
CA LEU A 278 -18.10 -54.64 27.87
C LEU A 278 -18.10 -55.95 28.67
N SER A 279 -19.21 -56.29 29.34
CA SER A 279 -19.33 -57.51 30.15
C SER A 279 -19.24 -58.74 29.25
N GLY A 280 -18.28 -59.63 29.53
CA GLY A 280 -18.07 -60.87 28.78
C GLY A 280 -17.30 -60.72 27.46
N ARG A 281 -16.91 -59.50 27.06
CA ARG A 281 -16.09 -59.27 25.86
C ARG A 281 -14.59 -59.28 26.19
N LYS A 282 -13.77 -59.84 25.29
CA LYS A 282 -12.31 -59.77 25.38
C LYS A 282 -11.83 -58.40 24.85
N ILE A 283 -11.06 -57.68 25.65
CA ILE A 283 -10.58 -56.33 25.35
C ILE A 283 -9.06 -56.33 25.30
N HIS A 284 -8.50 -55.85 24.19
CA HIS A 284 -7.06 -55.60 24.00
C HIS A 284 -6.79 -54.08 23.95
N GLY A 285 -5.59 -53.65 24.32
CA GLY A 285 -5.16 -52.26 24.16
C GLY A 285 -4.26 -52.09 22.93
N LEU A 286 -4.41 -50.98 22.22
CA LEU A 286 -3.40 -50.49 21.27
C LEU A 286 -2.35 -49.63 21.97
#